data_AF-A0A948UZS4-F1
#
_entry.id   AF-A0A948UZS4-F1
#
_cell.length_a   1.000
_cell.length_b   1.000
_cell.length_c   1.000
_cell.angle_alpha   90.00
_cell.angle_beta   90.00
_cell.angle_gamma   90.00
#
_symmetry.space_group_name_H-M   'P 1'
#
loop_
_entity.id
_entity.type
_entity.pdbx_description
1 polymer ?
#
loop_
_entity_poly.entity_id
_entity_poly.type
_entity_poly.pdbx_seq_one_letter_code
_entity_poly.pdbx_strand_id
1 'polypeptide(L)'
;MSPRITTAIAIALLFLAAAAGLRYAEGAGLIGADGARRALQILIGLGLAGYANLMPKRISGAPRSPLVERRTQAALRVGGWSLTLAGLTQAGLWAFAPLAVADPGSMIAVASALALTLGYALWAFATCRRVPDVPTAR
;
A
#
# COMPACT_ATOMS: atom_id res chain seq x y z
N MET A 1 -7.42 -20.17 14.90
CA MET A 1 -7.19 -19.34 13.70
C MET A 1 -6.21 -18.23 14.06
N SER A 2 -5.18 -17.95 13.25
CA SER A 2 -4.17 -16.96 13.65
C SER A 2 -4.76 -15.55 13.63
N PRO A 3 -4.38 -14.66 14.57
CA PRO A 3 -4.97 -13.32 14.67
C PRO A 3 -4.79 -12.51 13.37
N ARG A 4 -3.71 -12.75 12.62
CA ARG A 4 -3.45 -12.11 11.32
C ARG A 4 -4.46 -12.50 10.24
N ILE A 5 -4.84 -13.78 10.17
CA ILE A 5 -5.81 -14.27 9.19
C ILE A 5 -7.21 -13.74 9.55
N THR A 6 -7.55 -13.72 10.84
CA THR A 6 -8.82 -13.15 11.31
C THR A 6 -8.94 -11.67 10.93
N THR A 7 -7.90 -10.86 11.15
CA THR A 7 -7.91 -9.44 10.76
C THR A 7 -8.02 -9.26 9.25
N ALA A 8 -7.30 -10.05 8.45
CA ALA A 8 -7.37 -9.96 6.99
C ALA A 8 -8.78 -10.28 6.47
N ILE A 9 -9.42 -11.33 6.99
CA ILE A 9 -10.79 -11.69 6.65
C ILE A 9 -11.77 -10.61 7.11
N ALA A 10 -11.59 -10.06 8.31
CA ALA A 10 -12.45 -8.97 8.79
C ALA A 10 -12.39 -7.74 7.88
N ILE A 11 -11.20 -7.33 7.42
CA ILE A 11 -11.04 -6.22 6.47
C ILE A 11 -11.68 -6.58 5.12
N ALA A 12 -11.47 -7.79 4.62
CA ALA A 12 -12.09 -8.23 3.36
C ALA A 12 -13.63 -8.18 3.44
N LEU A 13 -14.20 -8.70 4.53
CA LEU A 13 -15.65 -8.66 4.77
C LEU A 13 -16.17 -7.22 4.89
N LEU A 14 -15.42 -6.32 5.52
CA LEU A 14 -15.76 -4.90 5.59
C LEU A 14 -15.84 -4.28 4.19
N PHE A 15 -14.88 -4.55 3.32
CA PHE A 15 -14.87 -4.05 1.94
C PHE A 15 -16.04 -4.59 1.13
N LEU A 16 -16.32 -5.90 1.25
CA LEU A 16 -17.44 -6.54 0.56
C LEU A 16 -18.79 -6.00 1.06
N ALA A 17 -18.95 -5.83 2.37
CA ALA A 17 -20.16 -5.26 2.96
C ALA A 17 -20.37 -3.80 2.52
N ALA A 18 -19.31 -2.99 2.50
CA ALA A 18 -19.37 -1.62 2.00
C ALA A 18 -19.76 -1.58 0.51
N ALA A 19 -19.16 -2.42 -0.33
CA ALA A 19 -19.49 -2.50 -1.74
C ALA A 19 -20.95 -2.92 -1.97
N ALA A 20 -21.43 -3.93 -1.23
CA ALA A 20 -22.82 -4.37 -1.30
C ALA A 20 -23.81 -3.28 -0.85
N GLY A 21 -23.50 -2.60 0.26
CA GLY A 21 -24.30 -1.49 0.77
C GLY A 21 -24.36 -0.30 -0.18
N LEU A 22 -23.23 0.09 -0.78
CA LEU A 22 -23.17 1.16 -1.78
C LEU A 22 -23.98 0.80 -3.03
N ARG A 23 -23.86 -0.44 -3.53
CA ARG A 23 -24.66 -0.91 -4.67
C ARG A 23 -26.15 -0.90 -4.36
N TYR A 24 -26.55 -1.29 -3.14
CA TYR A 24 -27.95 -1.22 -2.72
C TYR A 24 -28.44 0.23 -2.66
N ALA A 25 -27.65 1.13 -2.05
CA ALA A 25 -28.00 2.55 -1.94
C ALA A 25 -28.13 3.23 -3.32
N GLU A 26 -27.28 2.88 -4.27
CA GLU A 26 -27.37 3.33 -5.67
C GLU A 26 -28.66 2.82 -6.32
N GLY A 27 -28.95 1.52 -6.22
CA GLY A 27 -30.17 0.93 -6.77
C GLY A 27 -31.46 1.46 -6.15
N ALA A 28 -31.41 1.89 -4.88
CA ALA A 28 -32.51 2.54 -4.17
C ALA A 28 -32.62 4.05 -4.46
N GLY A 29 -31.71 4.63 -5.25
CA GLY A 29 -31.69 6.07 -5.56
C GLY A 29 -31.27 6.96 -4.38
N LEU A 30 -30.69 6.41 -3.31
CA LEU A 30 -30.21 7.15 -2.14
C LEU A 30 -28.90 7.89 -2.42
N ILE A 31 -28.12 7.41 -3.38
CA ILE A 31 -26.88 8.02 -3.86
C ILE A 31 -26.90 8.07 -5.39
N GLY A 32 -26.32 9.13 -5.95
CA GLY A 32 -26.16 9.25 -7.41
C GLY A 32 -25.20 8.18 -7.96
N ALA A 33 -25.26 7.96 -9.28
CA ALA A 33 -24.45 6.96 -10.00
C ALA A 33 -22.93 7.04 -9.68
N ASP A 34 -22.42 8.25 -9.43
CA ASP A 34 -21.01 8.45 -9.12
C ASP A 34 -20.67 8.29 -7.63
N GLY A 35 -21.66 8.37 -6.75
CA GLY A 35 -21.48 8.34 -5.30
C GLY A 35 -20.93 7.01 -4.82
N ALA A 36 -21.49 5.90 -5.33
CA ALA A 36 -21.05 4.54 -5.02
C ALA A 36 -19.59 4.32 -5.44
N ARG A 37 -19.25 4.71 -6.68
CA ARG A 37 -17.89 4.59 -7.23
C ARG A 37 -16.88 5.39 -6.41
N ARG A 38 -17.20 6.63 -6.05
CA ARG A 38 -16.34 7.49 -5.23
C ARG A 38 -16.09 6.90 -3.85
N ALA A 39 -17.15 6.51 -3.15
CA ALA A 39 -17.05 5.96 -1.80
C ALA A 39 -16.17 4.70 -1.77
N LEU A 40 -16.35 3.80 -2.74
CA LEU A 40 -15.54 2.59 -2.83
C LEU A 40 -14.06 2.90 -3.11
N GLN A 41 -13.78 3.85 -4.00
CA GLN A 41 -12.40 4.22 -4.33
C GLN A 41 -11.68 4.96 -3.19
N ILE A 42 -12.40 5.77 -2.41
CA ILE A 42 -11.90 6.37 -1.18
C ILE A 42 -11.53 5.27 -0.19
N LEU A 43 -12.42 4.28 0.02
CA LEU A 43 -12.17 3.16 0.92
C LEU A 43 -10.93 2.35 0.48
N ILE A 44 -10.76 2.10 -0.82
CA ILE A 44 -9.58 1.43 -1.37
C ILE A 44 -8.31 2.23 -1.10
N GLY A 45 -8.30 3.54 -1.36
CA GLY A 45 -7.15 4.40 -1.10
C GLY A 45 -6.76 4.42 0.39
N LEU A 46 -7.74 4.56 1.29
CA LEU A 46 -7.52 4.52 2.74
C LEU A 46 -7.06 3.14 3.21
N GLY A 47 -7.61 2.06 2.65
CA GLY A 47 -7.17 0.69 2.91
C GLY A 47 -5.71 0.47 2.54
N LEU A 48 -5.31 0.93 1.35
CA LEU A 48 -3.92 0.89 0.91
C LEU A 48 -3.02 1.69 1.87
N ALA A 49 -3.43 2.90 2.24
CA ALA A 49 -2.66 3.75 3.14
C ALA A 49 -2.46 3.11 4.53
N GLY A 50 -3.54 2.59 5.10
CA GLY A 50 -3.50 1.88 6.39
C GLY A 50 -2.62 0.63 6.33
N TYR A 51 -2.79 -0.20 5.29
CA TYR A 51 -2.00 -1.41 5.11
C TYR A 51 -0.50 -1.12 4.96
N ALA A 52 -0.14 -0.17 4.10
CA ALA A 52 1.25 0.22 3.86
C ALA A 52 1.89 0.83 5.11
N ASN A 53 1.15 1.61 5.89
CA ASN A 53 1.65 2.17 7.14
C ASN A 53 1.86 1.09 8.23
N LEU A 54 1.01 0.07 8.27
CA LEU A 54 1.13 -1.07 9.19
C LEU A 54 2.18 -2.10 8.76
N MET A 55 2.72 -2.02 7.54
CA MET A 55 3.70 -2.96 7.04
C MET A 55 4.88 -3.09 8.01
N PRO A 56 5.22 -4.32 8.47
CA PRO A 56 6.27 -4.52 9.46
C PRO A 56 7.63 -4.08 8.91
N LYS A 57 8.18 -3.00 9.46
CA LYS A 57 9.54 -2.53 9.14
C LYS A 57 10.58 -3.28 9.98
N ARG A 58 10.45 -4.60 10.14
CA ARG A 58 11.28 -5.38 11.08
C ARG A 58 12.47 -6.04 10.40
N ILE A 59 13.56 -6.05 11.13
CA ILE A 59 14.80 -6.79 10.83
C ILE A 59 14.49 -8.29 10.92
N SER A 60 14.87 -9.06 9.90
CA SER A 60 14.82 -10.52 9.97
C SER A 60 15.78 -11.01 11.05
N GLY A 61 15.39 -11.99 11.87
CA GLY A 61 16.22 -12.52 12.95
C GLY A 61 17.47 -13.31 12.48
N ALA A 62 17.71 -13.42 11.17
CA ALA A 62 18.90 -14.06 10.64
C ALA A 62 20.10 -13.11 10.70
N PRO A 63 21.33 -13.59 11.01
CA PRO A 63 22.52 -12.76 10.97
C PRO A 63 22.74 -12.22 9.55
N ARG A 64 22.67 -10.89 9.40
CA ARG A 64 23.01 -10.16 8.18
C ARG A 64 24.07 -9.12 8.51
N SER A 65 24.89 -8.74 7.53
CA SER A 65 25.83 -7.64 7.72
C SER A 65 25.06 -6.35 8.09
N PRO A 66 25.62 -5.47 8.95
CA PRO A 66 24.95 -4.23 9.35
C PRO A 66 24.53 -3.35 8.17
N LEU A 67 25.27 -3.41 7.07
CA LEU A 67 24.98 -2.68 5.83
C LEU A 67 23.74 -3.23 5.11
N VAL A 68 23.62 -4.56 5.00
CA VAL A 68 22.45 -5.21 4.38
C VAL A 68 21.19 -4.89 5.19
N GLU A 69 21.31 -4.87 6.51
CA GLU A 69 20.17 -4.59 7.37
C GLU A 69 19.70 -3.14 7.27
N ARG A 70 20.62 -2.17 7.33
CA ARG A 70 20.30 -0.74 7.13
C ARG A 70 19.60 -0.51 5.78
N ARG A 71 20.06 -1.14 4.70
CA ARG A 71 19.45 -0.98 3.37
C ARG A 71 18.08 -1.66 3.27
N THR A 72 17.92 -2.83 3.86
CA THR A 72 16.61 -3.52 3.93
C THR A 72 15.59 -2.66 4.67
N GLN A 73 15.97 -2.11 5.82
CA GLN A 73 15.14 -1.18 6.60
C GLN A 73 14.79 0.08 5.82
N ALA A 74 15.76 0.67 5.12
CA ALA A 74 15.51 1.83 4.27
C ALA A 74 14.50 1.49 3.16
N ALA A 75 14.66 0.35 2.49
CA ALA A 75 13.74 -0.07 1.43
C ALA A 75 12.30 -0.29 1.94
N LEU A 76 12.15 -0.92 3.11
CA LEU A 76 10.83 -1.09 3.74
C LEU A 76 10.18 0.25 4.13
N ARG A 77 10.97 1.22 4.60
CA ARG A 77 10.47 2.56 4.96
C ARG A 77 10.07 3.37 3.73
N VAL A 78 10.90 3.37 2.69
CA VAL A 78 10.61 4.05 1.41
C VAL A 78 9.37 3.43 0.77
N GLY A 79 9.28 2.09 0.72
CA GLY A 79 8.12 1.40 0.18
C GLY A 79 6.84 1.67 0.98
N GLY A 80 6.92 1.55 2.31
CA GLY A 80 5.78 1.81 3.20
C GLY A 80 5.25 3.24 3.08
N TRP A 81 6.12 4.25 3.13
CA TRP A 81 5.69 5.65 3.02
C TRP A 81 5.21 6.03 1.62
N SER A 82 5.87 5.58 0.56
CA SER A 82 5.44 5.89 -0.81
C SER A 82 4.05 5.34 -1.12
N LEU A 83 3.77 4.08 -0.74
CA LEU A 83 2.44 3.48 -0.90
C LEU A 83 1.40 4.10 0.04
N THR A 84 1.81 4.53 1.25
CA THR A 84 0.92 5.24 2.17
C THR A 84 0.46 6.56 1.56
N LEU A 85 1.41 7.37 1.05
CA LEU A 85 1.11 8.64 0.40
C LEU A 85 0.26 8.43 -0.85
N ALA A 86 0.56 7.43 -1.68
CA ALA A 86 -0.26 7.14 -2.85
C ALA A 86 -1.70 6.75 -2.49
N GLY A 87 -1.91 5.95 -1.45
CA GLY A 87 -3.25 5.62 -0.95
C GLY A 87 -4.02 6.85 -0.47
N LEU A 88 -3.36 7.77 0.26
CA LEU A 88 -3.96 9.04 0.67
C LEU A 88 -4.25 9.96 -0.51
N THR A 89 -3.35 10.04 -1.49
CA THR A 89 -3.57 10.79 -2.74
C THR A 89 -4.75 10.23 -3.52
N GLN A 90 -4.86 8.90 -3.66
CA GLN A 90 -6.01 8.25 -4.29
C GLN A 90 -7.30 8.60 -3.55
N ALA A 91 -7.34 8.44 -2.22
CA ALA A 91 -8.52 8.77 -1.44
C ALA A 91 -8.91 10.25 -1.58
N GLY A 92 -7.94 11.17 -1.52
CA GLY A 92 -8.17 12.61 -1.72
C GLY A 92 -8.68 12.95 -3.12
N LEU A 93 -8.10 12.36 -4.17
CA LEU A 93 -8.54 12.56 -5.55
C LEU A 93 -9.99 12.10 -5.74
N TRP A 94 -10.36 10.94 -5.22
CA TRP A 94 -11.73 10.43 -5.34
C TRP A 94 -12.73 11.17 -4.45
N ALA A 95 -12.28 11.78 -3.34
CA ALA A 95 -13.11 12.63 -2.49
C ALA A 95 -13.39 14.01 -3.10
N PHE A 96 -12.40 14.63 -3.75
CA PHE A 96 -12.46 16.06 -4.08
C PHE A 96 -12.33 16.39 -5.57
N ALA A 97 -11.73 15.52 -6.39
CA ALA A 97 -11.47 15.84 -7.80
C ALA A 97 -12.64 15.43 -8.73
N PRO A 98 -12.76 16.08 -9.90
CA PRO A 98 -13.63 15.61 -10.99
C PRO A 98 -13.24 14.19 -11.42
N LEU A 99 -14.22 13.38 -11.86
CA LEU A 99 -13.99 11.98 -12.20
C LEU A 99 -12.93 11.78 -13.31
N ALA A 100 -12.93 12.67 -14.30
CA ALA A 100 -11.95 12.67 -15.39
C ALA A 100 -10.49 12.85 -14.91
N VAL A 101 -10.30 13.42 -13.71
CA VAL A 101 -8.98 13.60 -13.09
C VAL A 101 -8.72 12.52 -12.05
N ALA A 102 -9.73 12.15 -11.26
CA ALA A 102 -9.59 11.19 -10.17
C ALA A 102 -9.16 9.81 -10.68
N ASP A 103 -9.76 9.34 -11.78
CA ASP A 103 -9.50 8.01 -12.34
C ASP A 103 -8.04 7.85 -12.84
N PRO A 104 -7.56 8.63 -13.82
CA PRO A 104 -6.16 8.53 -14.24
C PRO A 104 -5.18 9.01 -13.17
N GLY A 105 -5.53 10.04 -12.39
CA GLY A 105 -4.63 10.61 -11.38
C GLY A 105 -4.33 9.64 -10.25
N SER A 106 -5.34 8.90 -9.78
CA SER A 106 -5.14 7.87 -8.75
C SER A 106 -4.30 6.70 -9.29
N MET A 107 -4.55 6.27 -10.53
CA MET A 107 -3.75 5.22 -11.17
C MET A 107 -2.28 5.61 -11.29
N ILE A 108 -1.99 6.84 -11.77
CA ILE A 108 -0.63 7.37 -11.88
C ILE A 108 0.04 7.45 -10.50
N ALA A 109 -0.68 7.92 -9.47
CA ALA A 109 -0.13 8.04 -8.12
C ALA A 109 0.30 6.66 -7.57
N VAL A 110 -0.57 5.66 -7.66
CA VAL A 110 -0.26 4.29 -7.18
C VAL A 110 0.84 3.64 -8.02
N ALA A 111 0.77 3.76 -9.35
CA ALA A 111 1.79 3.21 -10.25
C ALA A 111 3.18 3.80 -9.98
N SER A 112 3.25 5.12 -9.74
CA SER A 112 4.50 5.81 -9.40
C SER A 112 5.06 5.34 -8.07
N ALA A 113 4.23 5.18 -7.04
CA ALA A 113 4.67 4.65 -5.75
C ALA A 113 5.16 3.21 -5.84
N LEU A 114 4.50 2.37 -6.65
CA LEU A 114 4.95 1.01 -6.91
C LEU A 114 6.31 1.00 -7.62
N ALA A 115 6.47 1.82 -8.66
CA ALA A 115 7.74 1.95 -9.38
C ALA A 115 8.88 2.43 -8.45
N LEU A 116 8.62 3.41 -7.59
CA LEU A 116 9.57 3.89 -6.59
C LEU A 116 9.94 2.80 -5.58
N THR A 117 8.95 2.05 -5.07
CA THR A 117 9.17 0.97 -4.11
C THR A 117 10.05 -0.13 -4.71
N LEU A 118 9.69 -0.61 -5.90
CA LEU A 118 10.43 -1.66 -6.58
C LEU A 118 11.82 -1.19 -7.02
N GLY A 119 11.91 0.01 -7.60
CA GLY A 119 13.17 0.60 -8.02
C GLY A 119 14.16 0.76 -6.87
N TYR A 120 13.70 1.28 -5.73
CA TYR A 120 14.54 1.44 -4.55
C TYR A 120 14.94 0.10 -3.95
N ALA A 121 14.03 -0.89 -3.90
CA ALA A 121 14.33 -2.23 -3.42
C ALA A 121 15.38 -2.94 -4.30
N LEU A 122 15.24 -2.84 -5.63
CA LEU A 122 16.19 -3.41 -6.60
C LEU A 122 17.56 -2.74 -6.49
N TRP A 123 17.60 -1.41 -6.34
CA TRP A 123 18.84 -0.68 -6.12
C TRP A 123 19.52 -1.09 -4.81
N ALA A 124 18.77 -1.17 -3.71
CA ALA A 124 19.26 -1.63 -2.42
C ALA A 124 19.81 -3.06 -2.50
N PHE A 125 19.13 -3.95 -3.23
CA PHE A 125 19.58 -5.31 -3.46
C PHE A 125 20.86 -5.39 -4.30
N ALA A 126 20.90 -4.70 -5.45
CA ALA A 126 22.06 -4.69 -6.34
C ALA A 126 23.31 -4.12 -5.67
N THR A 127 23.16 -3.11 -4.81
CA THR A 127 24.28 -2.52 -4.07
C THR A 127 24.76 -3.41 -2.92
N CYS A 128 23.90 -4.25 -2.34
CA CYS A 128 24.31 -5.25 -1.32
C CYS A 128 25.06 -6.43 -1.94
N ARG A 129 24.68 -6.87 -3.15
CA ARG A 129 25.38 -7.95 -3.87
C ARG A 129 26.82 -7.63 -4.26
N ARG A 130 27.18 -6.34 -4.32
CA ARG A 130 28.53 -5.87 -4.66
C ARG A 130 29.48 -5.85 -3.46
N VAL A 131 29.00 -6.12 -2.24
CA VAL A 131 29.84 -6.17 -1.05
C VAL A 131 30.45 -7.57 -0.96
N PRO A 132 31.79 -7.72 -1.01
CA PRO A 132 32.45 -9.02 -0.84
C PRO A 132 32.14 -9.61 0.55
N ASP A 133 32.09 -10.94 0.64
CA ASP A 133 31.91 -11.64 1.91
C ASP A 133 33.00 -11.22 2.91
N VAL A 134 32.58 -10.76 4.09
CA VAL A 134 33.49 -10.56 5.21
C VAL A 134 33.91 -11.94 5.71
N PRO A 135 35.21 -12.27 5.83
CA PRO A 135 35.64 -13.55 6.37
C PRO A 135 35.06 -13.72 7.77
N THR A 136 34.36 -14.82 7.99
CA THR A 136 33.92 -15.22 9.32
C THR A 136 35.16 -15.60 10.12
N ALA A 137 35.68 -14.66 10.93
CA ALA A 137 36.61 -14.99 12.00
C ALA A 137 35.91 -15.98 12.93
N ARG A 138 36.35 -17.25 12.88
CA ARG A 138 36.05 -18.27 13.87
C ARG A 138 36.83 -18.00 15.14
#